data_AF-A0A316WFE3-F1
#
_entry.id   AF-A0A316WFE3-F1
#
_cell.length_a   1.000
_cell.length_b   1.000
_cell.length_c   1.000
_cell.angle_alpha   90.00
_cell.angle_beta   90.00
_cell.angle_gamma   90.00
#
_symmetry.space_group_name_H-M   'P 1'
#
loop_
_entity.id
_entity.type
_entity.pdbx_description
1 polymer ?
#
loop_
_entity_poly.entity_id
_entity_poly.type
_entity_poly.pdbx_seq_one_letter_code
_entity_poly.pdbx_strand_id
1 'polypeptide(L)'
;MRNEGYRALGMRRLAAAIGYAPNSIYNAVGDLDQVVLRVNARTLARRHTALSAVIDPERAARDNALALADAYLVCVAADPRVWSLLFEHLVAPDQPFPDWYAAA
;
A
#
# COMPACT_ATOMS: atom_id res chain seq x y z
N MET A 1 8.45 7.68 2.46
CA MET A 1 8.28 6.32 1.90
C MET A 1 9.05 6.13 0.59
N ARG A 2 8.67 6.77 -0.52
CA ARG A 2 9.36 6.59 -1.82
C ARG A 2 10.85 6.95 -1.83
N ASN A 3 11.24 8.01 -1.13
CA ASN A 3 12.64 8.46 -1.12
C ASN A 3 13.47 7.85 0.01
N GLU A 4 12.83 7.48 1.13
CA GLU A 4 13.55 7.22 2.39
C GLU A 4 13.15 5.89 3.08
N GLY A 5 12.23 5.13 2.49
CA GLY A 5 11.78 3.85 3.02
C GLY A 5 10.90 3.95 4.27
N TYR A 6 10.54 2.79 4.82
CA TYR A 6 9.72 2.65 6.04
C TYR A 6 10.46 3.12 7.29
N ARG A 7 11.73 2.72 7.44
CA ARG A 7 12.53 2.96 8.66
C ARG A 7 12.79 4.44 8.97
N ALA A 8 12.71 5.31 7.97
CA ALA A 8 12.84 6.76 8.14
C ALA A 8 11.50 7.45 8.44
N LEU A 9 10.39 6.70 8.48
CA LEU A 9 9.06 7.24 8.72
C LEU A 9 8.85 7.43 10.23
N GLY A 10 8.31 8.60 10.59
CA GLY A 10 7.91 8.90 11.96
C GLY A 10 6.89 10.04 11.97
N MET A 11 5.96 10.01 12.93
CA MET A 11 4.84 10.96 12.99
C MET A 11 5.28 12.41 13.01
N ARG A 12 6.34 12.75 13.76
CA ARG A 12 6.88 14.12 13.80
C ARG A 12 7.41 14.57 12.45
N ARG A 13 8.07 13.66 11.73
CA ARG A 13 8.64 13.93 10.40
C ARG A 13 7.56 14.06 9.35
N LEU A 14 6.54 13.21 9.41
CA LEU A 14 5.36 13.29 8.56
C LEU A 14 4.66 14.63 8.75
N ALA A 15 4.44 15.04 10.00
CA ALA A 15 3.81 16.31 10.35
C ALA A 15 4.61 17.52 9.83
N ALA A 16 5.93 17.50 9.99
CA ALA A 16 6.81 18.52 9.42
C ALA A 16 6.72 18.58 7.88
N ALA A 17 6.67 17.42 7.22
CA ALA A 17 6.61 17.34 5.76
C ALA A 17 5.28 17.87 5.17
N ILE A 18 4.18 17.82 5.92
CA ILE A 18 2.87 18.33 5.50
C ILE A 18 2.51 19.69 6.13
N GLY A 19 3.37 20.26 6.98
CA GLY A 19 3.15 21.55 7.63
C GLY A 19 2.18 21.56 8.82
N TYR A 20 1.99 20.42 9.49
CA TYR A 20 1.10 20.28 10.65
C TYR A 20 1.85 19.98 11.94
N ALA A 21 1.20 20.23 13.08
CA ALA A 21 1.69 19.76 14.37
C ALA A 21 1.55 18.23 14.47
N PRO A 22 2.51 17.51 15.09
CA PRO A 22 2.43 16.05 15.22
C PRO A 22 1.12 15.57 15.86
N ASN A 23 0.63 16.30 16.87
CA ASN A 23 -0.62 15.98 17.57
C ASN A 23 -1.84 15.98 16.64
N SER A 24 -1.84 16.82 15.59
CA SER A 24 -2.93 16.85 14.61
C SER A 24 -3.02 15.57 13.79
N ILE A 25 -1.87 14.95 13.47
CA ILE A 25 -1.88 13.65 12.76
C ILE A 25 -2.35 12.55 13.71
N TYR A 26 -1.88 12.54 14.97
CA TYR A 26 -2.36 11.57 15.95
C TYR A 26 -3.89 11.59 16.09
N ASN A 27 -4.49 12.77 16.17
CA ASN A 27 -5.93 12.91 16.27
C ASN A 27 -6.68 12.47 15.01
N ALA A 28 -6.10 12.67 13.83
CA ALA A 28 -6.77 12.40 12.56
C ALA A 28 -6.71 10.91 12.15
N VAL A 29 -5.58 10.25 12.42
CA VAL A 29 -5.31 8.90 11.88
C VAL A 29 -4.82 7.91 12.94
N GLY A 30 -4.54 8.33 14.17
CA GLY A 30 -3.99 7.47 15.21
C GLY A 30 -2.47 7.39 15.16
N ASP A 31 -1.91 6.20 15.17
CA ASP A 31 -0.46 5.99 15.20
C ASP A 31 0.16 5.89 13.80
N LEU A 32 1.46 5.59 13.77
CA LEU A 32 2.21 5.41 12.53
C LEU A 32 1.75 4.18 11.75
N ASP A 33 1.31 3.13 12.44
CA ASP A 33 0.86 1.88 11.83
C ASP A 33 -0.44 2.12 11.05
N GLN A 34 -1.35 2.89 11.63
CA GLN A 34 -2.58 3.35 10.98
C GLN A 34 -2.33 4.18 9.72
N VAL A 35 -1.26 4.99 9.69
CA VAL A 35 -0.83 5.72 8.47
C VAL A 35 -0.36 4.72 7.43
N VAL A 36 0.47 3.76 7.81
CA VAL A 36 1.07 2.77 6.91
C VAL A 36 -0.01 1.88 6.29
N LEU A 37 -0.95 1.39 7.09
CA LEU A 37 -2.09 0.62 6.61
C LEU A 37 -2.94 1.41 5.60
N ARG A 38 -3.17 2.71 5.80
CA ARG A 38 -3.89 3.55 4.83
C ARG A 38 -3.13 3.71 3.52
N VAL A 39 -1.81 3.89 3.58
CA VAL A 39 -0.96 3.95 2.38
C VAL A 39 -0.98 2.61 1.65
N ASN A 40 -0.91 1.50 2.38
CA ASN A 40 -0.98 0.15 1.82
C ASN A 40 -2.33 -0.10 1.15
N ALA A 41 -3.46 0.23 1.80
CA ALA A 41 -4.80 0.12 1.22
C ALA A 41 -4.92 0.90 -0.09
N ARG A 42 -4.48 2.17 -0.13
CA ARG A 42 -4.50 2.97 -1.37
C ARG A 42 -3.61 2.38 -2.46
N THR A 43 -2.49 1.76 -2.07
CA THR A 43 -1.56 1.12 -3.00
C THR A 43 -2.17 -0.15 -3.58
N LEU A 44 -2.77 -1.00 -2.73
CA LEU A 44 -3.46 -2.22 -3.13
C LEU A 44 -4.63 -1.91 -4.06
N ALA A 45 -5.48 -0.94 -3.71
CA ALA A 45 -6.60 -0.53 -4.55
C ALA A 45 -6.15 -0.08 -5.96
N ARG A 46 -5.10 0.75 -6.05
CA ARG A 46 -4.56 1.19 -7.36
C ARG A 46 -4.02 0.03 -8.19
N ARG A 47 -3.36 -0.94 -7.54
CA ARG A 47 -2.86 -2.15 -8.20
C ARG A 47 -4.00 -3.05 -8.64
N HIS A 48 -4.99 -3.27 -7.78
CA HIS A 48 -6.19 -4.02 -8.12
C HIS A 48 -6.83 -3.45 -9.38
N THR A 49 -7.07 -2.13 -9.45
CA THR A 49 -7.60 -1.48 -10.66
C THR A 49 -6.74 -1.74 -11.90
N ALA A 50 -5.41 -1.58 -11.80
CA ALA A 50 -4.51 -1.79 -12.93
C ALA A 50 -4.48 -3.26 -13.40
N LEU A 51 -4.52 -4.20 -12.47
CA LEU A 51 -4.52 -5.63 -12.75
C LEU A 51 -5.87 -6.11 -13.29
N SER A 52 -6.99 -5.60 -12.78
CA SER A 52 -8.32 -5.90 -13.32
C SER A 52 -8.48 -5.37 -14.75
N ALA A 53 -7.85 -4.25 -15.08
CA ALA A 53 -7.95 -3.63 -16.40
C ALA A 53 -7.28 -4.45 -17.53
N VAL A 54 -6.38 -5.39 -17.21
CA VAL A 54 -5.74 -6.24 -18.22
C VAL A 54 -6.48 -7.55 -18.48
N ILE A 55 -7.50 -7.86 -17.66
CA ILE A 55 -8.32 -9.06 -17.81
C ILE A 55 -9.40 -8.80 -18.85
N ASP A 56 -9.48 -9.69 -19.83
CA ASP A 56 -10.48 -9.67 -20.89
C ASP A 56 -11.36 -10.92 -20.79
N PRO A 57 -12.68 -10.80 -20.51
CA PRO A 57 -13.58 -11.94 -20.37
C PRO A 57 -13.65 -12.84 -21.61
N GLU A 58 -13.39 -12.29 -22.80
CA GLU A 58 -13.44 -13.04 -24.07
C GLU A 58 -12.11 -13.75 -24.37
N ARG A 59 -11.06 -13.47 -23.60
CA ARG A 59 -9.73 -14.07 -23.75
C ARG A 59 -9.65 -15.41 -23.03
N ALA A 60 -8.93 -16.36 -23.63
CA ALA A 60 -8.61 -17.63 -22.98
C ALA A 60 -7.95 -17.42 -21.61
N ALA A 61 -8.36 -18.22 -20.63
CA ALA A 61 -7.91 -18.08 -19.24
C ALA A 61 -6.37 -18.07 -19.08
N ARG A 62 -5.66 -18.88 -19.88
CA ARG A 62 -4.20 -18.92 -19.88
C ARG A 62 -3.59 -17.58 -20.28
N ASP A 63 -4.14 -16.93 -21.29
CA ASP A 63 -3.59 -15.68 -21.80
C ASP A 63 -3.94 -14.50 -20.89
N ASN A 64 -5.08 -14.56 -20.19
CA ASN A 64 -5.38 -13.67 -19.07
C ASN A 64 -4.39 -13.85 -17.91
N ALA A 65 -4.02 -15.09 -17.56
CA ALA A 65 -3.05 -15.35 -16.51
C ALA A 65 -1.66 -14.79 -16.86
N LEU A 66 -1.23 -14.92 -18.12
CA LEU A 66 0.03 -14.32 -18.59
C LEU A 66 -0.02 -12.79 -18.56
N ALA A 67 -1.10 -12.18 -19.08
CA ALA A 67 -1.26 -10.73 -19.05
C ALA A 67 -1.28 -10.17 -17.62
N LEU A 68 -1.92 -10.89 -16.70
CA LEU A 68 -1.93 -10.54 -15.29
C LEU A 68 -0.54 -10.62 -14.67
N ALA A 69 0.23 -11.67 -14.98
CA ALA A 69 1.60 -11.84 -14.50
C ALA A 69 2.52 -10.70 -15.00
N ASP A 70 2.43 -10.34 -16.29
CA ASP A 70 3.20 -9.24 -16.86
C ASP A 70 2.84 -7.90 -16.20
N ALA A 71 1.53 -7.61 -16.08
CA ALA A 71 1.05 -6.39 -15.43
C ALA A 71 1.48 -6.31 -13.95
N TYR A 72 1.48 -7.44 -13.26
CA TYR A 72 1.97 -7.54 -11.88
C TYR A 72 3.46 -7.20 -11.78
N LEU A 73 4.30 -7.78 -12.64
CA LEU A 73 5.73 -7.48 -12.67
C LEU A 73 5.99 -6.00 -12.94
N VAL A 74 5.26 -5.38 -13.86
CA VAL A 74 5.32 -3.93 -14.11
C VAL A 74 4.91 -3.12 -12.86
N CYS A 75 3.82 -3.50 -12.20
CA CYS A 75 3.33 -2.83 -10.99
C CYS A 75 4.31 -2.92 -9.80
N VAL A 76 5.05 -4.03 -9.69
CA VAL A 76 6.09 -4.21 -8.67
C VAL A 76 7.34 -3.39 -9.03
N ALA A 77 7.76 -3.43 -10.29
CA ALA A 77 8.94 -2.71 -10.77
C ALA A 77 8.77 -1.18 -10.72
N ALA A 78 7.55 -0.67 -10.88
CA ALA A 78 7.28 0.77 -10.87
C ALA A 78 7.54 1.44 -9.52
N ASP A 79 7.39 0.72 -8.39
CA ASP A 79 7.66 1.27 -7.06
C ASP A 79 8.06 0.16 -6.05
N PRO A 80 9.30 -0.36 -6.13
CA PRO A 80 9.74 -1.49 -5.32
C PRO A 80 9.74 -1.19 -3.82
N ARG A 81 9.98 0.07 -3.43
CA ARG A 81 9.99 0.51 -2.02
C ARG A 81 8.58 0.56 -1.43
N VAL A 82 7.58 0.90 -2.24
CA VAL A 82 6.18 0.83 -1.82
C VAL A 82 5.66 -0.62 -1.86
N TRP A 83 6.22 -1.48 -2.72
CA TRP A 83 5.98 -2.92 -2.63
C TRP A 83 6.53 -3.52 -1.35
N SER A 84 7.79 -3.22 -0.98
CA SER A 84 8.42 -3.79 0.21
C SER A 84 7.70 -3.40 1.50
N LEU A 85 7.07 -2.21 1.54
CA LEU A 85 6.24 -1.74 2.65
C LEU A 85 5.08 -2.67 3.03
N LEU A 86 4.53 -3.43 2.07
CA LEU A 86 3.48 -4.41 2.35
C LEU A 86 3.99 -5.59 3.19
N PHE A 87 5.30 -5.87 3.14
CA PHE A 87 5.93 -7.02 3.82
C PHE A 87 6.77 -6.59 5.02
N GLU A 88 7.32 -5.37 5.01
CA GLU A 88 8.12 -4.82 6.11
C GLU A 88 7.25 -4.41 7.31
N HIS A 89 5.99 -4.06 7.07
CA HIS A 89 5.02 -3.77 8.13
C HIS A 89 4.33 -5.07 8.57
N LEU A 90 5.03 -5.87 9.36
CA LEU A 90 4.43 -6.99 10.08
C LEU A 90 3.68 -6.43 11.28
N VAL A 91 2.36 -6.33 11.17
CA VAL A 91 1.48 -6.19 12.34
C VAL A 91 1.82 -7.34 13.30
N ALA A 92 1.83 -7.08 14.61
CA ALA A 92 2.04 -8.13 15.59
C ALA A 92 1.07 -9.29 15.31
N PRO A 93 1.53 -10.56 15.33
CA PRO A 93 0.77 -11.69 14.79
C PRO A 93 -0.64 -11.86 15.38
N ASP A 94 -0.92 -11.29 16.56
CA ASP A 94 -2.19 -11.39 17.27
C ASP A 94 -3.11 -10.17 17.13
N GLN A 95 -2.74 -9.17 16.32
CA GLN A 95 -3.57 -7.99 16.12
C GLN A 95 -4.32 -8.10 14.77
N PRO A 96 -5.66 -8.19 14.78
CA PRO A 96 -6.42 -8.28 13.54
C PRO A 96 -6.25 -6.99 12.74
N PHE A 97 -6.20 -7.12 11.41
CA PHE A 97 -6.31 -5.96 10.55
C PHE A 97 -7.65 -5.26 10.80
N PRO A 98 -7.69 -3.92 10.77
CA PRO A 98 -8.95 -3.20 10.83
C PRO A 98 -9.87 -3.59 9.66
N ASP A 99 -11.19 -3.62 9.89
CA ASP A 99 -12.19 -4.01 8.87
C ASP A 99 -12.05 -3.23 7.55
N TRP A 100 -11.76 -1.93 7.65
CA TRP A 100 -11.57 -1.07 6.48
C TRP A 100 -10.34 -1.45 5.64
N TYR A 101 -9.34 -2.08 6.24
CA TYR A 101 -8.13 -2.53 5.55
C TYR A 101 -8.36 -3.87 4.87
N ALA A 102 -9.13 -4.77 5.48
CA ALA A 102 -9.48 -6.07 4.91
C ALA A 102 -10.35 -5.95 3.64
N ALA A 103 -11.04 -4.84 3.46
CA ALA A 103 -11.89 -4.56 2.30
C ALA A 103 -11.16 -3.87 1.13
N ALA A 104 -9.87 -3.52 1.28
CA ALA A 104 -9.08 -2.76 0.31
C ALA A 104 -8.31 -3.65 -0.68
#